data_AF-A0A7A6SAC4-F1
#
_entry.id   AF-A0A7A6SAC4-F1
#
_cell.length_a   1.000
_cell.length_b   1.000
_cell.length_c   1.000
_cell.angle_alpha   90.00
_cell.angle_beta   90.00
_cell.angle_gamma   90.00
#
_symmetry.space_group_name_H-M   'P 1'
#
loop_
_entity.id
_entity.type
_entity.pdbx_description
1 polymer ?
#
loop_
_entity_poly.entity_id
_entity_poly.type
_entity_poly.pdbx_seq_one_letter_code
_entity_poly.pdbx_strand_id
1 'polypeptide(L)'
;PVLGTVFTSLSEILAYMRSVSQKWFCLHTTTTPIKDLSGNDIPADNYVFIKNANNQTFYITQESAEGGIKYKAVTTDSGEYGFQRQREAIWSNVITIAQKSDGEDQFNRIVAASKSGSGNNQDKILVVDQQASEGNNTLVIGGASSVFRSATVIDFATNQDANATGGEKRWRIDSSGNLRPYTDNTYSIGYASWRPAQVYSATGSISTSDRTRKQDETILSDAEKRVARKLLGYICRFRFRDAVSSKGKAARWHVGVIAQDVQKVFSEEGLDAFDYGILCRDEYPAEYEVVYGTRMELGPDGLLAMEEYDTGERKLVREAGEIMSVRNDELHYFMLASLAS
;
A
#
# COMPACT_ATOMS: atom_id res chain seq x y z
N PRO A 1 40.20 29.99 -18.27
CA PRO A 1 39.79 30.94 -19.33
C PRO A 1 41.02 31.53 -20.06
N VAL A 2 41.17 31.19 -21.36
CA VAL A 2 42.32 31.56 -22.22
C VAL A 2 42.48 33.08 -22.45
N LEU A 3 41.57 33.90 -21.88
CA LEU A 3 41.58 35.37 -21.93
C LEU A 3 41.79 36.04 -20.55
N GLY A 4 42.10 35.28 -19.49
CA GLY A 4 42.41 35.83 -18.15
C GLY A 4 41.20 36.32 -17.33
N THR A 5 39.98 36.28 -17.87
CA THR A 5 38.76 36.63 -17.14
C THR A 5 38.32 35.51 -16.20
N VAL A 6 38.32 35.78 -14.90
CA VAL A 6 37.88 34.82 -13.87
C VAL A 6 36.36 34.69 -13.92
N PHE A 7 35.84 33.47 -13.95
CA PHE A 7 34.40 33.23 -13.81
C PHE A 7 33.97 33.54 -12.38
N THR A 8 32.89 34.29 -12.22
CA THR A 8 32.31 34.65 -10.92
C THR A 8 30.96 34.00 -10.68
N SER A 9 30.35 33.40 -11.71
CA SER A 9 29.06 32.73 -11.61
C SER A 9 28.95 31.50 -12.52
N LEU A 10 28.04 30.58 -12.18
CA LEU A 10 27.67 29.48 -13.06
C LEU A 10 27.14 29.98 -14.40
N SER A 11 26.38 31.07 -14.43
CA SER A 11 25.83 31.62 -15.68
C SER A 11 26.93 31.97 -16.69
N GLU A 12 28.05 32.55 -16.23
CA GLU A 12 29.20 32.84 -17.09
C GLU A 12 29.90 31.56 -17.58
N ILE A 13 30.02 30.56 -16.71
CA ILE A 13 30.61 29.25 -17.06
C ILE A 13 29.74 28.56 -18.12
N LEU A 14 28.42 28.54 -17.93
CA LEU A 14 27.50 27.93 -18.88
C LEU A 14 27.50 28.68 -20.23
N ALA A 15 27.54 30.02 -20.21
CA ALA A 15 27.66 30.83 -21.41
C ALA A 15 28.96 30.54 -22.17
N TYR A 16 30.08 30.39 -21.46
CA TYR A 16 31.34 29.97 -22.06
C TYR A 16 31.23 28.55 -22.63
N MET A 17 30.74 27.58 -21.86
CA MET A 17 30.59 26.20 -22.35
C MET A 17 29.70 26.12 -23.60
N ARG A 18 28.65 26.94 -23.67
CA ARG A 18 27.78 27.06 -24.85
C ARG A 18 28.53 27.63 -26.05
N SER A 19 29.29 28.72 -25.87
CA SER A 19 29.94 29.44 -26.98
C SER A 19 31.01 28.61 -27.67
N VAL A 20 31.69 27.72 -26.93
CA VAL A 20 32.70 26.81 -27.49
C VAL A 20 32.23 25.36 -27.61
N SER A 21 30.95 25.08 -27.39
CA SER A 21 30.37 23.73 -27.38
C SER A 21 31.14 22.74 -26.48
N GLN A 22 31.66 23.21 -25.34
CA GLN A 22 32.40 22.40 -24.38
C GLN A 22 31.48 21.34 -23.75
N LYS A 23 31.88 20.07 -23.79
CA LYS A 23 31.05 18.95 -23.29
C LYS A 23 31.07 18.81 -21.76
N TRP A 24 32.21 19.05 -21.15
CA TRP A 24 32.42 18.86 -19.71
C TRP A 24 33.20 20.02 -19.11
N PHE A 25 32.81 20.44 -17.92
CA PHE A 25 33.52 21.44 -17.13
C PHE A 25 33.45 21.04 -15.67
N CYS A 26 34.56 21.12 -14.95
CA CYS A 26 34.60 20.90 -13.51
C CYS A 26 35.31 22.06 -12.82
N LEU A 27 34.90 22.34 -11.59
CA LEU A 27 35.58 23.27 -10.71
C LEU A 27 35.48 22.79 -9.26
N HIS A 28 36.43 23.24 -8.45
CA HIS A 28 36.42 23.07 -7.00
C HIS A 28 36.27 24.44 -6.37
N THR A 29 35.20 24.65 -5.60
CA THR A 29 34.98 25.93 -4.91
C THR A 29 35.90 26.00 -3.70
N THR A 30 36.58 27.13 -3.53
CA THR A 30 37.48 27.36 -2.39
C THR A 30 37.11 28.71 -1.74
N THR A 31 38.07 29.60 -1.49
CA THR A 31 37.81 30.88 -0.80
C THR A 31 37.21 31.96 -1.70
N THR A 32 37.32 31.84 -3.02
CA THR A 32 36.64 32.76 -3.97
C THR A 32 35.30 32.16 -4.35
N PRO A 33 34.17 32.73 -3.91
CA PRO A 33 32.87 32.12 -4.13
C PRO A 33 32.42 32.31 -5.58
N ILE A 34 31.86 31.24 -6.15
CA ILE A 34 31.16 31.27 -7.44
C ILE A 34 29.67 31.37 -7.15
N LYS A 35 28.98 32.31 -7.79
CA LYS A 35 27.52 32.42 -7.67
C LYS A 35 26.83 31.29 -8.41
N ASP A 36 25.83 30.69 -7.79
CA ASP A 36 24.89 29.78 -8.44
C ASP A 36 23.96 30.55 -9.40
N LEU A 37 23.04 29.84 -10.06
CA LEU A 37 22.08 30.48 -10.98
C LEU A 37 21.02 31.33 -10.26
N SER A 38 20.95 31.28 -8.92
CA SER A 38 20.07 32.13 -8.10
C SER A 38 20.80 33.38 -7.61
N GLY A 39 22.10 33.51 -7.87
CA GLY A 39 22.94 34.58 -7.33
C GLY A 39 23.45 34.35 -5.90
N ASN A 40 23.25 33.15 -5.33
CA ASN A 40 23.80 32.76 -4.04
C ASN A 40 25.20 32.19 -4.18
N ASP A 41 26.04 32.31 -3.16
CA ASP A 41 27.36 31.67 -3.18
C ASP A 41 27.22 30.14 -3.14
N ILE A 42 27.90 29.44 -4.04
CA ILE A 42 28.13 28.01 -3.89
C ILE A 42 29.05 27.82 -2.68
N PRO A 43 28.72 26.92 -1.73
CA PRO A 43 29.56 26.67 -0.57
C PRO A 43 31.00 26.30 -0.95
N ALA A 44 31.96 26.67 -0.12
CA ALA A 44 33.36 26.29 -0.27
C ALA A 44 33.55 24.76 -0.11
N ASP A 45 34.65 24.25 -0.64
CA ASP A 45 35.06 22.83 -0.62
C ASP A 45 34.07 21.87 -1.31
N ASN A 46 33.38 22.37 -2.34
CA ASN A 46 32.50 21.57 -3.18
C ASN A 46 33.11 21.35 -4.58
N TYR A 47 32.92 20.15 -5.11
CA TYR A 47 33.16 19.87 -6.53
C TYR A 47 31.89 20.16 -7.33
N VAL A 48 32.01 20.95 -8.40
CA VAL A 48 30.89 21.18 -9.33
C VAL A 48 31.26 20.58 -10.68
N PHE A 49 30.46 19.61 -11.12
CA PHE A 49 30.55 18.97 -12.42
C PHE A 49 29.43 19.46 -13.32
N ILE A 50 29.77 19.90 -14.51
CA ILE A 50 28.82 20.41 -15.50
C ILE A 50 28.96 19.59 -16.78
N LYS A 51 27.87 18.95 -17.18
CA LYS A 51 27.74 18.26 -18.47
C LYS A 51 26.85 19.06 -19.40
N ASN A 52 27.40 19.46 -20.53
CA ASN A 52 26.63 20.08 -21.60
C ASN A 52 26.00 19.00 -22.48
N ALA A 53 24.67 18.89 -22.42
CA ALA A 53 23.93 17.91 -23.22
C ALA A 53 23.88 18.33 -24.69
N ASN A 54 23.40 19.54 -24.95
CA ASN A 54 23.00 19.99 -26.29
C ASN A 54 23.09 21.52 -26.50
N ASN A 55 23.99 22.22 -25.79
CA ASN A 55 24.18 23.67 -25.82
C ASN A 55 22.97 24.52 -25.35
N GLN A 56 21.89 23.86 -24.93
CA GLN A 56 20.71 24.49 -24.36
C GLN A 56 20.41 23.96 -22.95
N THR A 57 20.78 22.70 -22.68
CA THR A 57 20.63 22.01 -21.41
C THR A 57 21.98 21.62 -20.84
N PHE A 58 22.17 21.95 -19.56
CA PHE A 58 23.35 21.60 -18.78
C PHE A 58 22.93 20.86 -17.51
N TYR A 59 23.58 19.72 -17.25
CA TYR A 59 23.42 19.00 -15.99
C TYR A 59 24.51 19.43 -15.03
N ILE A 60 24.11 19.89 -13.85
CA ILE A 60 25.03 20.38 -12.84
C ILE A 60 24.91 19.48 -11.62
N THR A 61 26.04 18.88 -11.24
CA THR A 61 26.18 18.08 -10.02
C THR A 61 27.13 18.80 -9.11
N GLN A 62 26.67 19.17 -7.92
CA GLN A 62 27.53 19.65 -6.85
C GLN A 62 27.74 18.49 -5.88
N GLU A 63 28.99 18.16 -5.58
CA GLU A 63 29.37 17.15 -4.59
C GLU A 63 30.09 17.84 -3.44
N SER A 64 29.68 17.50 -2.22
CA SER A 64 30.30 17.93 -0.97
C SER A 64 30.53 16.70 -0.09
N ALA A 65 31.33 16.85 0.96
CA ALA A 65 31.48 15.81 1.98
C ALA A 65 30.16 15.47 2.70
N GLU A 66 29.16 16.36 2.64
CA GLU A 66 27.85 16.24 3.32
C GLU A 66 26.73 15.70 2.40
N GLY A 67 27.05 15.36 1.14
CA GLY A 67 26.10 14.89 0.15
C GLY A 67 25.76 15.96 -0.90
N GLY A 68 25.66 15.52 -2.15
CA GLY A 68 25.56 16.39 -3.32
C GLY A 68 24.13 16.80 -3.71
N ILE A 69 24.02 17.87 -4.49
CA ILE A 69 22.78 18.33 -5.13
C ILE A 69 22.94 18.21 -6.65
N LYS A 70 21.95 17.59 -7.30
CA LYS A 70 21.84 17.52 -8.77
C LYS A 70 20.70 18.39 -9.26
N TYR A 71 20.94 19.18 -10.29
CA TYR A 71 19.91 19.99 -10.93
C TYR A 71 20.21 20.25 -12.41
N LYS A 72 19.16 20.61 -13.16
CA LYS A 72 19.24 20.94 -14.59
C LYS A 72 19.19 22.46 -14.75
N ALA A 73 20.10 22.99 -15.56
CA ALA A 73 20.07 24.35 -16.03
C ALA A 73 19.65 24.37 -17.50
N VAL A 74 18.70 25.23 -17.84
CA VAL A 74 18.21 25.38 -19.23
C VAL A 74 18.35 26.85 -19.64
N THR A 75 18.88 27.07 -20.84
CA THR A 75 18.91 28.41 -21.45
C THR A 75 17.53 28.76 -21.98
N THR A 76 17.02 29.93 -21.65
CA THR A 76 15.88 30.55 -22.32
C THR A 76 16.30 31.11 -23.69
N ASP A 77 15.32 31.46 -24.52
CA ASP A 77 15.55 32.14 -25.80
C ASP A 77 16.25 33.50 -25.63
N SER A 78 16.11 34.12 -24.45
CA SER A 78 16.81 35.36 -24.05
C SER A 78 18.27 35.14 -23.60
N GLY A 79 18.75 33.90 -23.54
CA GLY A 79 20.12 33.57 -23.13
C GLY A 79 20.32 33.49 -21.60
N GLU A 80 19.26 33.66 -20.81
CA GLU A 80 19.28 33.49 -19.36
C GLU A 80 19.19 32.01 -18.98
N TYR A 81 19.76 31.65 -17.83
CA TYR A 81 19.74 30.27 -17.33
C TYR A 81 18.76 30.14 -16.18
N GLY A 82 17.75 29.27 -16.34
CA GLY A 82 16.77 28.97 -15.31
C GLY A 82 17.06 27.63 -14.62
N PHE A 83 16.68 27.53 -13.34
CA PHE A 83 16.61 26.23 -12.65
C PHE A 83 15.41 25.43 -13.16
N GLN A 84 15.68 24.18 -13.51
CA GLN A 84 14.66 23.14 -13.47
C GLN A 84 15.13 22.04 -12.52
N ARG A 85 14.45 21.91 -11.37
CA ARG A 85 14.62 20.74 -10.51
C ARG A 85 14.05 19.54 -11.24
N GLN A 86 14.91 18.61 -11.61
CA GLN A 86 14.47 17.26 -11.92
C GLN A 86 14.40 16.50 -10.59
N ARG A 87 13.21 16.02 -10.22
CA ARG A 87 13.11 14.83 -9.38
C ARG A 87 13.45 13.66 -10.32
N GLU A 88 14.53 12.93 -10.05
CA GLU A 88 14.76 11.66 -10.73
C GLU A 88 13.57 10.74 -10.37
N ALA A 89 12.74 10.42 -11.36
CA ALA A 89 11.87 9.26 -11.30
C ALA A 89 12.60 8.16 -12.07
N ILE A 90 13.15 7.20 -11.32
CA ILE A 90 13.60 5.91 -11.85
C ILE A 90 12.79 4.87 -11.09
N TRP A 91 12.27 3.87 -11.79
CA TRP A 91 11.65 2.69 -11.20
C TRP A 91 12.60 1.99 -10.23
N SER A 92 12.45 2.37 -8.97
CA SER A 92 12.76 1.69 -7.72
C SER A 92 12.45 2.75 -6.67
N ASN A 93 11.42 2.59 -5.86
CA ASN A 93 11.20 3.51 -4.74
C ASN A 93 12.45 3.46 -3.84
N VAL A 94 13.28 4.50 -3.86
CA VAL A 94 14.29 4.71 -2.83
C VAL A 94 13.82 5.86 -1.96
N ILE A 95 13.26 5.51 -0.82
CA ILE A 95 13.18 6.39 0.33
C ILE A 95 14.54 6.27 1.05
N THR A 96 15.35 7.34 1.04
CA THR A 96 16.63 7.43 1.77
C THR A 96 16.48 8.45 2.91
N ILE A 97 16.79 8.07 4.15
CA ILE A 97 17.00 9.02 5.27
C ILE A 97 18.48 8.90 5.67
N ALA A 98 19.20 10.03 5.69
CA ALA A 98 20.65 10.07 5.80
C ALA A 98 21.22 9.49 7.11
N GLN A 99 22.40 8.87 6.95
CA GLN A 99 23.31 8.33 7.95
C GLN A 99 23.93 9.46 8.80
N LYS A 100 24.10 9.22 10.11
CA LYS A 100 25.11 9.95 10.91
C LYS A 100 26.50 9.36 10.59
N SER A 101 27.54 10.12 10.88
CA SER A 101 28.94 9.84 10.59
C SER A 101 29.55 8.59 11.28
N ASP A 102 28.73 7.75 11.90
CA ASP A 102 29.09 6.57 12.69
C ASP A 102 28.75 5.23 12.00
N GLY A 103 28.17 5.24 10.79
CA GLY A 103 28.21 4.08 9.87
C GLY A 103 27.05 3.09 9.90
N GLU A 104 25.89 3.45 10.45
CA GLU A 104 24.69 2.58 10.42
C GLU A 104 23.55 3.25 9.63
N ASP A 105 23.19 2.70 8.47
CA ASP A 105 22.14 3.20 7.58
C ASP A 105 20.74 2.74 8.03
N GLN A 106 19.88 3.66 8.48
CA GLN A 106 18.46 3.37 8.79
C GLN A 106 17.52 4.51 8.33
N PHE A 107 16.32 4.16 7.85
CA PHE A 107 15.21 5.11 7.66
C PHE A 107 14.82 5.71 9.01
N ASN A 108 15.40 6.85 9.36
CA ASN A 108 15.51 7.20 10.77
C ASN A 108 14.18 7.52 11.47
N ARG A 109 13.17 8.11 10.79
CA ARG A 109 11.78 8.34 11.28
C ARG A 109 11.00 9.40 10.48
N ILE A 110 9.67 9.30 10.45
CA ILE A 110 8.76 10.41 10.14
C ILE A 110 8.15 10.92 11.45
N VAL A 111 8.28 12.21 11.71
CA VAL A 111 7.76 12.87 12.91
C VAL A 111 6.83 14.01 12.50
N ALA A 112 5.62 14.05 13.08
CA ALA A 112 4.69 15.14 12.90
C ALA A 112 5.06 16.31 13.81
N ALA A 113 4.87 17.54 13.29
CA ALA A 113 5.24 18.78 13.97
C ALA A 113 4.57 18.94 15.34
N SER A 114 5.22 19.73 16.20
CA SER A 114 4.74 20.04 17.55
C SER A 114 3.40 20.77 17.53
N LYS A 115 2.43 20.28 18.33
CA LYS A 115 1.12 20.94 18.50
C LYS A 115 1.25 22.35 19.11
N SER A 116 2.31 22.60 19.88
CA SER A 116 2.50 23.81 20.68
C SER A 116 3.59 24.74 20.14
N GLY A 117 4.18 24.44 18.97
CA GLY A 117 5.29 25.24 18.41
C GLY A 117 6.63 25.09 19.15
N SER A 118 6.69 24.25 20.20
CA SER A 118 7.93 23.91 20.91
C SER A 118 8.85 23.04 20.03
N GLY A 119 10.16 23.31 20.05
CA GLY A 119 11.17 22.55 19.30
C GLY A 119 11.52 21.18 19.89
N ASN A 120 11.06 20.88 21.10
CA ASN A 120 11.42 19.66 21.83
C ASN A 120 10.78 18.40 21.22
N ASN A 121 11.49 17.28 21.26
CA ASN A 121 11.01 16.02 20.67
C ASN A 121 9.78 15.44 21.39
N GLN A 122 9.64 15.70 22.69
CA GLN A 122 8.49 15.28 23.50
C GLN A 122 7.18 15.95 23.10
N ASP A 123 7.23 17.03 22.32
CA ASP A 123 6.02 17.70 21.83
C ASP A 123 5.59 17.23 20.44
N LYS A 124 6.42 16.39 19.80
CA LYS A 124 6.21 15.86 18.46
C LYS A 124 5.68 14.43 18.52
N ILE A 125 4.95 14.03 17.48
CA ILE A 125 4.41 12.66 17.35
C ILE A 125 5.28 11.86 16.39
N LEU A 126 5.78 10.71 16.83
CA LEU A 126 6.44 9.76 15.94
C LEU A 126 5.38 9.03 15.12
N VAL A 127 5.44 9.17 13.79
CA VAL A 127 4.42 8.65 12.87
C VAL A 127 4.83 7.30 12.30
N VAL A 128 6.07 7.20 11.81
CA VAL A 128 6.64 5.96 11.28
C VAL A 128 8.09 5.86 11.75
N ASP A 129 8.50 4.66 12.16
CA ASP A 129 9.84 4.33 12.62
C ASP A 129 10.27 2.99 12.02
N GLN A 130 11.37 2.97 11.28
CA GLN A 130 11.97 1.72 10.79
C GLN A 130 13.11 1.35 11.71
N GLN A 131 13.11 0.12 12.22
CA GLN A 131 14.17 -0.38 13.09
C GLN A 131 14.80 -1.59 12.41
N ALA A 132 16.11 -1.54 12.20
CA ALA A 132 16.88 -2.64 11.67
C ALA A 132 17.89 -3.14 12.70
N SER A 133 18.05 -4.45 12.79
CA SER A 133 19.08 -5.14 13.55
C SER A 133 19.50 -6.40 12.79
N GLU A 134 20.62 -7.03 13.18
CA GLU A 134 21.19 -8.20 12.51
C GLU A 134 20.19 -9.36 12.32
N GLY A 135 19.18 -9.47 13.20
CA GLY A 135 18.15 -10.52 13.15
C GLY A 135 16.72 -10.05 12.87
N ASN A 136 16.46 -8.75 12.72
CA ASN A 136 15.10 -8.24 12.58
C ASN A 136 15.04 -6.88 11.88
N ASN A 137 14.08 -6.74 10.96
CA ASN A 137 13.77 -5.50 10.27
C ASN A 137 12.28 -5.21 10.47
N THR A 138 11.95 -4.15 11.21
CA THR A 138 10.57 -3.79 11.54
C THR A 138 10.22 -2.41 11.03
N LEU A 139 8.93 -2.24 10.72
CA LEU A 139 8.31 -0.94 10.46
C LEU A 139 7.22 -0.73 11.51
N VAL A 140 7.37 0.30 12.32
CA VAL A 140 6.44 0.69 13.37
C VAL A 140 5.66 1.91 12.90
N ILE A 141 4.33 1.81 12.88
CA ILE A 141 3.42 2.91 12.54
C ILE A 141 2.70 3.35 13.82
N GLY A 142 2.57 4.66 14.01
CA GLY A 142 1.98 5.27 15.21
C GLY A 142 2.96 5.52 16.35
N GLY A 143 4.23 5.11 16.18
CA GLY A 143 5.35 5.48 17.05
C GLY A 143 5.38 4.81 18.42
N ALA A 144 6.40 3.99 18.66
CA ALA A 144 6.76 3.48 19.98
C ALA A 144 8.16 4.01 20.33
N SER A 145 8.24 5.03 21.20
CA SER A 145 9.51 5.68 21.55
C SER A 145 9.49 6.23 22.97
N SER A 146 10.66 6.28 23.62
CA SER A 146 10.86 6.99 24.89
C SER A 146 11.12 8.49 24.72
N VAL A 147 11.28 8.98 23.48
CA VAL A 147 11.70 10.36 23.17
C VAL A 147 10.60 11.18 22.49
N PHE A 148 9.68 10.53 21.78
CA PHE A 148 8.56 11.15 21.07
C PHE A 148 7.23 10.65 21.61
N ARG A 149 6.16 11.41 21.37
CA ARG A 149 4.81 10.95 21.69
C ARG A 149 4.35 9.91 20.67
N SER A 150 3.58 8.96 21.14
CA SER A 150 2.86 7.99 20.31
C SER A 150 1.55 8.56 19.78
N ALA A 151 1.14 8.09 18.62
CA ALA A 151 -0.23 8.19 18.16
C ALA A 151 -1.14 7.42 19.12
N THR A 152 -2.27 8.02 19.49
CA THR A 152 -3.30 7.34 20.28
C THR A 152 -4.24 6.50 19.40
N VAL A 153 -4.18 6.69 18.08
CA VAL A 153 -5.05 6.05 17.10
C VAL A 153 -4.30 5.96 15.76
N ILE A 154 -4.51 4.86 15.03
CA ILE A 154 -4.14 4.70 13.63
C ILE A 154 -5.42 4.45 12.82
N ASP A 155 -5.73 5.33 11.87
CA ASP A 155 -6.89 5.22 10.99
C ASP A 155 -6.45 4.78 9.59
N PHE A 156 -7.10 3.74 9.06
CA PHE A 156 -6.97 3.32 7.66
C PHE A 156 -8.11 3.93 6.86
N ALA A 157 -7.79 4.77 5.88
CA ALA A 157 -8.77 5.45 5.05
C ALA A 157 -8.61 5.12 3.57
N THR A 158 -9.73 5.00 2.86
CA THR A 158 -9.77 4.75 1.41
C THR A 158 -10.87 5.59 0.75
N ASN A 159 -10.75 5.83 -0.55
CA ASN A 159 -11.80 6.41 -1.37
C ASN A 159 -12.02 5.52 -2.60
N GLN A 160 -13.26 5.44 -3.09
CA GLN A 160 -13.58 4.72 -4.32
C GLN A 160 -13.19 5.52 -5.57
N ASP A 161 -13.16 6.86 -5.48
CA ASP A 161 -12.72 7.73 -6.56
C ASP A 161 -11.24 8.08 -6.40
N ALA A 162 -10.43 7.71 -7.40
CA ALA A 162 -8.99 7.97 -7.45
C ALA A 162 -8.65 9.47 -7.53
N ASN A 163 -9.59 10.32 -7.92
CA ASN A 163 -9.41 11.77 -8.03
C ASN A 163 -10.03 12.55 -6.86
N ALA A 164 -10.73 11.88 -5.94
CA ALA A 164 -11.37 12.56 -4.83
C ALA A 164 -10.35 13.12 -3.83
N THR A 165 -10.62 14.33 -3.34
CA THR A 165 -9.86 14.92 -2.23
C THR A 165 -10.47 14.46 -0.90
N GLY A 166 -9.68 13.74 -0.10
CA GLY A 166 -10.09 13.21 1.20
C GLY A 166 -10.53 11.74 1.12
N GLY A 167 -10.08 10.93 2.07
CA GLY A 167 -10.46 9.52 2.21
C GLY A 167 -11.46 9.31 3.35
N GLU A 168 -12.25 8.25 3.26
CA GLU A 168 -13.14 7.81 4.34
C GLU A 168 -12.43 6.80 5.22
N LYS A 169 -12.47 6.99 6.54
CA LYS A 169 -11.90 6.05 7.50
C LYS A 169 -12.73 4.76 7.48
N ARG A 170 -12.05 3.63 7.28
CA ARG A 170 -12.64 2.29 7.20
C ARG A 170 -12.36 1.48 8.44
N TRP A 171 -11.09 1.42 8.85
CA TRP A 171 -10.62 0.64 9.98
C TRP A 171 -9.75 1.48 10.91
N ARG A 172 -9.68 1.09 12.18
CA ARG A 172 -8.93 1.80 13.21
C ARG A 172 -8.23 0.81 14.13
N ILE A 173 -6.99 1.14 14.51
CA ILE A 173 -6.36 0.64 15.74
C ILE A 173 -6.47 1.76 16.78
N ASP A 174 -7.16 1.51 17.90
CA ASP A 174 -7.29 2.48 18.98
C ASP A 174 -6.27 2.25 20.12
N SER A 175 -6.23 3.18 21.08
CA SER A 175 -5.28 3.15 22.19
C SER A 175 -5.47 1.96 23.14
N SER A 176 -6.59 1.24 23.04
CA SER A 176 -6.84 0.01 23.80
C SER A 176 -6.33 -1.23 23.05
N GLY A 177 -5.74 -1.05 21.86
CA GLY A 177 -5.18 -2.12 21.04
C GLY A 177 -6.20 -2.84 20.15
N ASN A 178 -7.43 -2.33 20.04
CA ASN A 178 -8.45 -2.99 19.22
C ASN A 178 -8.29 -2.61 17.75
N LEU A 179 -8.24 -3.61 16.87
CA LEU A 179 -8.55 -3.42 15.45
C LEU A 179 -10.07 -3.49 15.28
N ARG A 180 -10.69 -2.37 14.93
CA ARG A 180 -12.15 -2.27 14.80
C ARG A 180 -12.58 -1.48 13.57
N PRO A 181 -13.79 -1.70 13.05
CA PRO A 181 -14.33 -0.85 12.00
C PRO A 181 -14.51 0.57 12.52
N TYR A 182 -14.41 1.54 11.61
CA TYR A 182 -14.67 2.94 11.94
C TYR A 182 -16.16 3.20 12.14
N THR A 183 -16.99 2.62 11.27
CA THR A 183 -18.45 2.67 11.33
C THR A 183 -18.99 1.31 11.78
N ASP A 184 -19.88 1.32 12.77
CA ASP A 184 -20.48 0.11 13.32
C ASP A 184 -21.23 -0.71 12.24
N ASN A 185 -21.13 -2.04 12.33
CA ASN A 185 -21.83 -2.99 11.45
C ASN A 185 -21.74 -2.71 9.93
N THR A 186 -20.65 -2.09 9.45
CA THR A 186 -20.56 -1.62 8.05
C THR A 186 -19.55 -2.39 7.20
N TYR A 187 -18.44 -2.85 7.80
CA TYR A 187 -17.32 -3.42 7.05
C TYR A 187 -17.10 -4.90 7.39
N SER A 188 -16.84 -5.71 6.36
CA SER A 188 -16.52 -7.14 6.49
C SER A 188 -15.01 -7.37 6.66
N ILE A 189 -14.64 -8.52 7.21
CA ILE A 189 -13.27 -9.03 7.18
C ILE A 189 -13.17 -10.03 6.02
N GLY A 190 -12.59 -9.56 4.92
CA GLY A 190 -12.52 -10.30 3.65
C GLY A 190 -13.77 -10.16 2.79
N TYR A 191 -13.76 -10.89 1.67
CA TYR A 191 -14.81 -10.89 0.65
C TYR A 191 -15.03 -12.31 0.11
N ALA A 192 -16.15 -12.59 -0.58
CA ALA A 192 -16.48 -13.93 -1.08
C ALA A 192 -15.34 -14.56 -1.90
N SER A 193 -14.68 -13.75 -2.71
CA SER A 193 -13.58 -14.14 -3.58
C SER A 193 -12.19 -13.86 -2.97
N TRP A 194 -12.13 -13.23 -1.79
CA TRP A 194 -10.91 -12.86 -1.05
C TRP A 194 -11.05 -13.21 0.44
N ARG A 195 -11.12 -14.52 0.71
CA ARG A 195 -11.43 -15.04 2.04
C ARG A 195 -10.15 -15.12 2.90
N PRO A 196 -10.19 -14.68 4.17
CA PRO A 196 -9.13 -14.97 5.13
C PRO A 196 -9.02 -16.49 5.28
N ALA A 197 -7.80 -17.03 5.24
CA ALA A 197 -7.60 -18.47 5.34
C ALA A 197 -8.05 -19.01 6.71
N GLN A 198 -7.71 -18.29 7.80
CA GLN A 198 -7.99 -18.68 9.18
C GLN A 198 -8.08 -17.43 10.07
N VAL A 199 -8.80 -17.55 11.19
CA VAL A 199 -8.80 -16.58 12.29
C VAL A 199 -8.41 -17.33 13.57
N TYR A 200 -7.33 -16.90 14.21
CA TYR A 200 -6.86 -17.44 15.48
C TYR A 200 -7.29 -16.52 16.62
N SER A 201 -8.10 -17.04 17.54
CA SER A 201 -8.58 -16.30 18.72
C SER A 201 -8.53 -17.17 19.97
N ALA A 202 -8.38 -16.54 21.14
CA ALA A 202 -8.37 -17.25 22.42
C ALA A 202 -9.77 -17.74 22.83
N THR A 203 -10.83 -17.05 22.40
CA THR A 203 -12.24 -17.39 22.63
C THR A 203 -13.03 -17.33 21.32
N GLY A 204 -14.23 -17.91 21.30
CA GLY A 204 -15.14 -17.85 20.14
C GLY A 204 -15.64 -16.44 19.82
N SER A 205 -16.19 -16.26 18.62
CA SER A 205 -16.79 -15.00 18.16
C SER A 205 -18.00 -14.61 19.03
N ILE A 206 -18.21 -13.31 19.21
CA ILE A 206 -19.39 -12.75 19.88
C ILE A 206 -20.32 -12.17 18.82
N SER A 207 -21.59 -12.61 18.84
CA SER A 207 -22.65 -12.10 17.97
C SER A 207 -23.76 -11.44 18.80
N THR A 208 -24.21 -10.25 18.40
CA THR A 208 -25.31 -9.54 19.07
C THR A 208 -26.59 -10.39 19.04
N SER A 209 -27.12 -10.73 20.22
CA SER A 209 -28.36 -11.52 20.36
C SER A 209 -29.33 -10.89 21.38
N ASP A 210 -29.39 -9.57 21.39
CA ASP A 210 -30.28 -8.80 22.26
C ASP A 210 -31.74 -8.83 21.73
N ARG A 211 -32.71 -9.09 22.62
CA ARG A 211 -34.15 -9.08 22.30
C ARG A 211 -34.63 -7.72 21.76
N THR A 212 -34.04 -6.63 22.22
CA THR A 212 -34.38 -5.27 21.74
C THR A 212 -33.93 -5.02 20.29
N ARG A 213 -33.12 -5.92 19.72
CA ARG A 213 -32.59 -5.86 18.35
C ARG A 213 -33.16 -6.96 17.45
N LYS A 214 -34.13 -7.72 17.95
CA LYS A 214 -34.80 -8.83 17.24
C LYS A 214 -36.31 -8.64 17.29
N GLN A 215 -37.00 -9.31 16.38
CA GLN A 215 -38.46 -9.31 16.29
C GLN A 215 -38.94 -10.68 15.83
N ASP A 216 -40.24 -10.92 15.99
CA ASP A 216 -40.93 -12.13 15.51
C ASP A 216 -40.35 -13.43 16.10
N GLU A 217 -39.96 -13.41 17.38
CA GLU A 217 -39.35 -14.58 18.01
C GLU A 217 -40.37 -15.70 18.20
N THR A 218 -40.18 -16.80 17.47
CA THR A 218 -41.03 -17.99 17.52
C THR A 218 -40.17 -19.26 17.56
N ILE A 219 -40.78 -20.38 17.96
CA ILE A 219 -40.14 -21.69 17.84
C ILE A 219 -40.25 -22.19 16.40
N LEU A 220 -39.35 -23.10 15.99
CA LEU A 220 -39.41 -23.72 14.67
C LEU A 220 -40.75 -24.42 14.43
N SER A 221 -41.30 -24.20 13.24
CA SER A 221 -42.44 -24.91 12.68
C SER A 221 -42.13 -26.40 12.45
N ASP A 222 -43.17 -27.20 12.21
CA ASP A 222 -42.99 -28.62 11.95
C ASP A 222 -42.24 -28.91 10.65
N ALA A 223 -42.39 -28.07 9.61
CA ALA A 223 -41.62 -28.18 8.38
C ALA A 223 -40.13 -27.92 8.64
N GLU A 224 -39.81 -26.85 9.38
CA GLU A 224 -38.43 -26.52 9.76
C GLU A 224 -37.80 -27.61 10.62
N LYS A 225 -38.54 -28.18 11.57
CA LYS A 225 -38.05 -29.32 12.37
C LYS A 225 -37.75 -30.55 11.51
N ARG A 226 -38.55 -30.83 10.47
CA ARG A 226 -38.28 -31.93 9.53
C ARG A 226 -37.01 -31.67 8.72
N VAL A 227 -36.82 -30.45 8.21
CA VAL A 227 -35.57 -30.02 7.54
C VAL A 227 -34.39 -30.21 8.48
N ALA A 228 -34.45 -29.64 9.70
CA ALA A 228 -33.40 -29.72 10.70
C ALA A 228 -32.99 -31.17 11.00
N ARG A 229 -33.97 -32.07 11.16
CA ARG A 229 -33.72 -33.49 11.42
C ARG A 229 -33.12 -34.20 10.21
N LYS A 230 -33.58 -33.90 8.98
CA LYS A 230 -33.01 -34.45 7.75
C LYS A 230 -31.54 -34.04 7.58
N LEU A 231 -31.20 -32.78 7.86
CA LEU A 231 -29.84 -32.25 7.72
C LEU A 231 -28.80 -32.98 8.57
N LEU A 232 -29.18 -33.53 9.73
CA LEU A 232 -28.29 -34.38 10.54
C LEU A 232 -27.74 -35.58 9.74
N GLY A 233 -28.52 -36.12 8.80
CA GLY A 233 -28.12 -37.23 7.93
C GLY A 233 -27.20 -36.81 6.76
N TYR A 234 -27.03 -35.51 6.52
CA TYR A 234 -26.18 -34.95 5.46
C TYR A 234 -24.81 -34.47 5.97
N ILE A 235 -24.54 -34.61 7.27
CA ILE A 235 -23.21 -34.34 7.83
C ILE A 235 -22.23 -35.37 7.27
N CYS A 236 -21.21 -34.90 6.55
CA CYS A 236 -20.24 -35.74 5.88
C CYS A 236 -18.80 -35.25 6.14
N ARG A 237 -17.84 -36.09 5.75
CA ARG A 237 -16.42 -35.71 5.71
C ARG A 237 -16.02 -35.36 4.28
N PHE A 238 -15.21 -34.32 4.13
CA PHE A 238 -14.71 -33.87 2.84
C PHE A 238 -13.26 -33.39 2.93
N ARG A 239 -12.61 -33.20 1.78
CA ARG A 239 -11.30 -32.56 1.65
C ARG A 239 -11.41 -31.51 0.57
N PHE A 240 -10.78 -30.36 0.78
CA PHE A 240 -10.74 -29.31 -0.25
C PHE A 240 -9.89 -29.75 -1.44
N ARG A 241 -10.38 -29.49 -2.66
CA ARG A 241 -9.71 -29.88 -3.91
C ARG A 241 -8.29 -29.28 -3.99
N ASP A 242 -8.12 -28.02 -3.63
CA ASP A 242 -6.82 -27.34 -3.64
C ASP A 242 -5.84 -27.94 -2.63
N ALA A 243 -6.33 -28.35 -1.45
CA ALA A 243 -5.51 -29.02 -0.45
C ALA A 243 -5.08 -30.41 -0.94
N VAL A 244 -5.96 -31.15 -1.62
CA VAL A 244 -5.62 -32.44 -2.23
C VAL A 244 -4.64 -32.27 -3.37
N SER A 245 -4.81 -31.25 -4.21
CA SER A 245 -3.89 -30.93 -5.31
C SER A 245 -2.48 -30.61 -4.78
N SER A 246 -2.38 -29.78 -3.74
CA SER A 246 -1.09 -29.33 -3.18
C SER A 246 -0.43 -30.34 -2.24
N LYS A 247 -1.20 -31.08 -1.43
CA LYS A 247 -0.68 -31.95 -0.36
C LYS A 247 -0.91 -33.44 -0.60
N GLY A 248 -1.63 -33.81 -1.65
CA GLY A 248 -1.97 -35.19 -1.96
C GLY A 248 -2.65 -35.89 -0.78
N LYS A 249 -2.07 -37.02 -0.36
CA LYS A 249 -2.59 -37.83 0.76
C LYS A 249 -2.50 -37.11 2.12
N ALA A 250 -1.65 -36.10 2.26
CA ALA A 250 -1.52 -35.32 3.50
C ALA A 250 -2.62 -34.24 3.67
N ALA A 251 -3.51 -34.08 2.69
CA ALA A 251 -4.67 -33.21 2.81
C ALA A 251 -5.60 -33.71 3.94
N ARG A 252 -5.90 -32.82 4.88
CA ARG A 252 -6.69 -33.12 6.08
C ARG A 252 -8.16 -33.33 5.73
N TRP A 253 -8.81 -34.25 6.44
CA TRP A 253 -10.26 -34.40 6.43
C TRP A 253 -10.92 -33.29 7.26
N HIS A 254 -11.99 -32.73 6.71
CA HIS A 254 -12.89 -31.79 7.37
C HIS A 254 -14.26 -32.46 7.52
N VAL A 255 -15.08 -31.99 8.46
CA VAL A 255 -16.44 -32.49 8.70
C VAL A 255 -17.40 -31.31 8.67
N GLY A 256 -18.55 -31.49 8.01
CA GLY A 256 -19.58 -30.45 7.88
C GLY A 256 -20.65 -30.88 6.87
N VAL A 257 -21.28 -29.90 6.24
CA VAL A 257 -22.30 -30.10 5.20
C VAL A 257 -21.85 -29.52 3.86
N ILE A 258 -22.53 -29.91 2.78
CA ILE A 258 -22.40 -29.29 1.47
C ILE A 258 -23.55 -28.30 1.27
N ALA A 259 -23.25 -27.07 0.86
CA ALA A 259 -24.25 -25.99 0.77
C ALA A 259 -25.42 -26.32 -0.18
N GLN A 260 -25.12 -27.00 -1.30
CA GLN A 260 -26.14 -27.45 -2.25
C GLN A 260 -27.07 -28.52 -1.67
N ASP A 261 -26.55 -29.41 -0.82
CA ASP A 261 -27.37 -30.40 -0.12
C ASP A 261 -28.31 -29.72 0.89
N VAL A 262 -27.82 -28.67 1.57
CA VAL A 262 -28.67 -27.85 2.45
C VAL A 262 -29.84 -27.25 1.65
N GLN A 263 -29.55 -26.60 0.52
CA GLN A 263 -30.60 -26.04 -0.35
C GLN A 263 -31.63 -27.10 -0.75
N LYS A 264 -31.17 -28.27 -1.20
CA LYS A 264 -32.03 -29.39 -1.60
C LYS A 264 -32.97 -29.84 -0.48
N VAL A 265 -32.45 -30.00 0.74
CA VAL A 265 -33.26 -30.49 1.89
C VAL A 265 -34.35 -29.50 2.28
N PHE A 266 -34.09 -28.19 2.20
CA PHE A 266 -35.13 -27.17 2.39
C PHE A 266 -36.23 -27.30 1.32
N SER A 267 -35.83 -27.37 0.05
CA SER A 267 -36.79 -27.46 -1.06
C SER A 267 -37.67 -28.72 -1.02
N GLU A 268 -37.15 -29.85 -0.53
CA GLU A 268 -37.93 -31.08 -0.34
C GLU A 268 -39.07 -30.94 0.68
N GLU A 269 -38.94 -30.04 1.64
CA GLU A 269 -39.98 -29.74 2.64
C GLU A 269 -40.81 -28.51 2.25
N GLY A 270 -40.63 -28.00 1.02
CA GLY A 270 -41.35 -26.84 0.51
C GLY A 270 -40.89 -25.50 1.07
N LEU A 271 -39.66 -25.42 1.61
CA LEU A 271 -39.05 -24.20 2.13
C LEU A 271 -37.95 -23.69 1.18
N ASP A 272 -37.74 -22.38 1.13
CA ASP A 272 -36.56 -21.79 0.48
C ASP A 272 -35.44 -21.62 1.52
N ALA A 273 -34.26 -22.17 1.25
CA ALA A 273 -33.11 -22.02 2.14
C ALA A 273 -32.58 -20.59 2.20
N PHE A 274 -32.83 -19.76 1.18
CA PHE A 274 -32.37 -18.37 1.13
C PHE A 274 -33.25 -17.40 1.92
N ASP A 275 -34.43 -17.83 2.38
CA ASP A 275 -35.22 -17.09 3.37
C ASP A 275 -34.55 -17.11 4.76
N TYR A 276 -33.56 -17.98 4.96
CA TYR A 276 -32.81 -18.15 6.20
C TYR A 276 -31.39 -17.60 6.07
N GLY A 277 -30.83 -17.11 7.17
CA GLY A 277 -29.44 -16.67 7.22
C GLY A 277 -28.41 -17.81 7.08
N ILE A 278 -28.88 -19.06 7.09
CA ILE A 278 -28.08 -20.29 7.04
C ILE A 278 -27.31 -20.43 5.73
N LEU A 279 -27.97 -20.20 4.58
CA LEU A 279 -27.39 -20.43 3.25
C LEU A 279 -27.07 -19.09 2.58
N CYS A 280 -25.85 -18.93 2.10
CA CYS A 280 -25.40 -17.74 1.40
C CYS A 280 -24.97 -18.10 -0.01
N ARG A 281 -25.32 -17.25 -0.98
CA ARG A 281 -24.86 -17.33 -2.37
C ARG A 281 -24.25 -15.99 -2.73
N ASP A 282 -22.98 -16.04 -3.11
CA ASP A 282 -22.22 -14.86 -3.53
C ASP A 282 -21.72 -15.06 -4.96
N GLU A 283 -22.09 -14.13 -5.83
CA GLU A 283 -21.56 -14.05 -7.20
C GLU A 283 -20.40 -13.05 -7.22
N TYR A 284 -19.35 -13.38 -7.97
CA TYR A 284 -18.19 -12.49 -8.16
C TYR A 284 -17.82 -12.37 -9.63
N PRO A 285 -17.48 -11.15 -10.10
CA PRO A 285 -17.13 -10.91 -11.48
C PRO A 285 -15.78 -11.54 -11.83
N ALA A 286 -15.56 -11.69 -13.14
CA ALA A 286 -14.25 -12.04 -13.67
C ALA A 286 -13.24 -10.94 -13.32
N GLU A 287 -12.04 -11.34 -12.96
CA GLU A 287 -10.97 -10.44 -12.58
C GLU A 287 -9.84 -10.51 -13.62
N TYR A 288 -9.39 -9.34 -14.04
CA TYR A 288 -8.37 -9.19 -15.06
C TYR A 288 -7.22 -8.33 -14.54
N GLU A 289 -6.00 -8.74 -14.85
CA GLU A 289 -4.81 -7.92 -14.67
C GLU A 289 -4.47 -7.21 -15.98
N VAL A 290 -3.98 -5.98 -15.86
CA VAL A 290 -3.42 -5.24 -16.98
C VAL A 290 -2.10 -5.88 -17.37
N VAL A 291 -1.96 -6.24 -18.65
CA VAL A 291 -0.68 -6.71 -19.19
C VAL A 291 0.14 -5.50 -19.58
N TYR A 292 1.24 -5.27 -18.86
CA TYR A 292 2.22 -4.25 -19.22
C TYR A 292 3.23 -4.83 -20.20
N GLY A 293 3.46 -4.10 -21.28
CA GLY A 293 4.48 -4.37 -22.27
C GLY A 293 5.61 -3.38 -22.11
N THR A 294 6.82 -3.76 -22.53
CA THR A 294 7.95 -2.84 -22.59
C THR A 294 8.25 -2.51 -24.04
N ARG A 295 8.37 -1.22 -24.36
CA ARG A 295 8.84 -0.75 -25.67
C ARG A 295 10.02 0.17 -25.51
N MET A 296 10.91 0.17 -26.49
CA MET A 296 11.96 1.17 -26.58
C MET A 296 11.45 2.34 -27.41
N GLU A 297 11.31 3.49 -26.77
CA GLU A 297 10.93 4.73 -27.44
C GLU A 297 12.15 5.65 -27.52
N LEU A 298 12.34 6.28 -28.68
CA LEU A 298 13.41 7.24 -28.85
C LEU A 298 12.99 8.54 -28.16
N GLY A 299 13.65 8.85 -27.05
CA GLY A 299 13.43 10.07 -26.32
C GLY A 299 13.78 11.30 -27.18
N PRO A 300 13.23 12.48 -26.84
CA PRO A 300 13.57 13.74 -27.52
C PRO A 300 15.07 14.11 -27.49
N ASP A 301 15.85 13.44 -26.64
CA ASP A 301 17.30 13.56 -26.50
C ASP A 301 18.09 12.57 -27.39
N GLY A 302 17.40 11.76 -28.19
CA GLY A 302 18.00 10.77 -29.09
C GLY A 302 18.47 9.50 -28.39
N LEU A 303 18.12 9.29 -27.13
CA LEU A 303 18.41 8.06 -26.40
C LEU A 303 17.18 7.14 -26.38
N LEU A 304 17.42 5.84 -26.48
CA LEU A 304 16.35 4.85 -26.33
C LEU A 304 16.02 4.68 -24.85
N ALA A 305 14.76 4.93 -24.49
CA ALA A 305 14.23 4.69 -23.15
C ALA A 305 13.26 3.51 -23.18
N MET A 306 13.34 2.64 -22.17
CA MET A 306 12.38 1.56 -21.99
C MET A 306 11.15 2.12 -21.27
N GLU A 307 10.00 2.09 -21.95
CA GLU A 307 8.71 2.50 -21.40
C GLU A 307 7.86 1.25 -21.16
N GLU A 308 7.30 1.12 -19.95
CA GLU A 308 6.19 0.21 -19.67
C GLU A 308 4.91 0.93 -20.05
N TYR A 309 4.14 0.31 -20.93
CA TYR A 309 2.86 0.81 -21.36
C TYR A 309 1.80 -0.27 -21.16
N ASP A 310 0.57 0.15 -20.85
CA ASP A 310 -0.59 -0.73 -20.88
C ASP A 310 -0.77 -1.18 -22.34
N THR A 311 -0.60 -2.46 -22.60
CA THR A 311 -0.74 -3.03 -23.95
C THR A 311 -2.18 -2.95 -24.48
N GLY A 312 -3.15 -2.62 -23.61
CA GLY A 312 -4.57 -2.77 -23.87
C GLY A 312 -5.05 -4.20 -23.66
N GLU A 313 -4.13 -5.17 -23.50
CA GLU A 313 -4.47 -6.54 -23.17
C GLU A 313 -4.83 -6.65 -21.69
N ARG A 314 -5.78 -7.55 -21.43
CA ARG A 314 -6.28 -7.88 -20.11
C ARG A 314 -6.11 -9.37 -19.93
N LYS A 315 -5.25 -9.79 -19.00
CA LYS A 315 -5.05 -11.20 -18.69
C LYS A 315 -6.03 -11.60 -17.61
N LEU A 316 -6.81 -12.64 -17.88
CA LEU A 316 -7.76 -13.17 -16.92
C LEU A 316 -7.01 -13.78 -15.73
N VAL A 317 -7.19 -13.20 -14.55
CA VAL A 317 -6.66 -13.71 -13.28
C VAL A 317 -7.61 -14.76 -12.72
N ARG A 318 -8.92 -14.52 -12.86
CA ARG A 318 -9.97 -15.41 -12.37
C ARG A 318 -11.24 -15.23 -13.18
N GLU A 319 -11.86 -16.35 -13.57
CA GLU A 319 -13.18 -16.36 -14.19
C GLU A 319 -14.27 -15.87 -13.23
N ALA A 320 -15.32 -15.28 -13.78
CA ALA A 320 -16.53 -14.98 -13.02
C ALA A 320 -17.09 -16.28 -12.46
N GLY A 321 -17.68 -16.23 -11.28
CA GLY A 321 -18.18 -17.43 -10.64
C GLY A 321 -19.16 -17.15 -9.52
N GLU A 322 -19.65 -18.24 -8.97
CA GLU A 322 -20.55 -18.26 -7.82
C GLU A 322 -19.93 -19.15 -6.74
N ILE A 323 -20.13 -18.77 -5.48
CA ILE A 323 -19.83 -19.63 -4.35
C ILE A 323 -21.02 -19.69 -3.39
N MET A 324 -21.41 -20.91 -3.04
CA MET A 324 -22.38 -21.16 -1.98
C MET A 324 -21.65 -21.47 -0.68
N SER A 325 -22.09 -20.83 0.41
CA SER A 325 -21.51 -20.97 1.74
C SER A 325 -22.60 -21.21 2.78
N VAL A 326 -22.23 -21.78 3.92
CA VAL A 326 -23.13 -21.99 5.06
C VAL A 326 -22.65 -21.21 6.27
N ARG A 327 -23.57 -20.58 7.00
CA ARG A 327 -23.30 -20.03 8.34
C ARG A 327 -23.43 -21.14 9.36
N ASN A 328 -22.29 -21.74 9.70
CA ASN A 328 -22.24 -22.94 10.55
C ASN A 328 -22.94 -22.74 11.91
N ASP A 329 -22.80 -21.59 12.57
CA ASP A 329 -23.42 -21.37 13.89
C ASP A 329 -24.96 -21.44 13.81
N GLU A 330 -25.56 -20.78 12.82
CA GLU A 330 -27.00 -20.79 12.60
C GLU A 330 -27.50 -22.18 12.18
N LEU A 331 -26.77 -22.84 11.28
CA LEU A 331 -27.04 -24.22 10.87
C LEU A 331 -27.01 -25.19 12.06
N HIS A 332 -26.02 -25.05 12.95
CA HIS A 332 -25.90 -25.88 14.14
C HIS A 332 -27.08 -25.65 15.08
N TYR A 333 -27.46 -24.40 15.38
CA TYR A 333 -28.65 -24.13 16.21
C TYR A 333 -29.92 -24.70 15.60
N PHE A 334 -30.09 -24.55 14.28
CA PHE A 334 -31.23 -25.10 13.55
C PHE A 334 -31.31 -26.62 13.68
N MET A 335 -30.20 -27.34 13.45
CA MET A 335 -30.14 -28.79 13.61
C MET A 335 -30.34 -29.23 15.07
N LEU A 336 -29.74 -28.54 16.04
CA LEU A 336 -29.87 -28.85 17.46
C LEU A 336 -31.31 -28.71 17.96
N ALA A 337 -32.08 -27.75 17.43
CA ALA A 337 -33.48 -27.58 17.77
C ALA A 337 -34.33 -28.82 17.44
N SER A 338 -33.91 -29.65 16.47
CA SER A 338 -34.60 -30.92 16.16
C SER A 338 -34.38 -32.02 17.20
N LEU A 339 -33.38 -31.87 18.08
CA LEU A 339 -33.03 -32.83 19.12
C LEU A 339 -33.78 -32.59 20.43
N ALA A 340 -34.40 -31.42 20.60
CA ALA A 340 -35.14 -31.04 21.81
C ALA A 340 -36.54 -31.68 21.91
N SER A 341 -36.77 -32.80 21.20
CA SER A 341 -38.03 -33.55 21.17
C SER A 341 -38.25 -34.42 22.39
#